data_AF-A0A967WV34-F1
#
_entry.id   AF-A0A967WV34-F1
#
_cell.length_a   1.000
_cell.length_b   1.000
_cell.length_c   1.000
_cell.angle_alpha   90.00
_cell.angle_beta   90.00
_cell.angle_gamma   90.00
#
_symmetry.space_group_name_H-M   'P 1'
#
loop_
_entity.id
_entity.type
_entity.pdbx_description
1 polymer ?
#
loop_
_entity_poly.entity_id
_entity_poly.type
_entity_poly.pdbx_seq_one_letter_code
_entity_poly.pdbx_strand_id
1 'polypeptide(L)' 'QAFLDEFDVSYPSTVDTSNRTAREYGVTGVPETFVVGRDGLLARHFLGPVTRAQL' A
#
# COMPACT_ATOMS: atom_id res chain seq x y z
N GLN A 1 -3.18 -2.96 -17.52
CA GLN A 1 -2.18 -3.82 -16.83
C GLN A 1 -2.96 -5.04 -16.41
N ALA A 2 -2.58 -6.26 -16.84
CA ALA A 2 -3.47 -7.43 -16.72
C ALA A 2 -4.15 -7.60 -15.34
N PHE A 3 -3.41 -7.43 -14.24
CA PHE A 3 -3.96 -7.49 -12.88
C PHE A 3 -4.96 -6.37 -12.57
N LEU A 4 -4.64 -5.10 -12.89
CA LEU A 4 -5.54 -3.99 -12.62
C LEU A 4 -6.84 -4.12 -13.42
N ASP A 5 -6.74 -4.62 -14.65
CA ASP A 5 -7.88 -4.81 -15.56
C ASP A 5 -8.75 -6.00 -15.09
N GLU A 6 -8.14 -7.10 -14.63
CA GLU A 6 -8.81 -8.29 -14.11
C GLU A 6 -9.63 -8.01 -12.83
N PHE A 7 -9.08 -7.20 -11.91
CA PHE A 7 -9.68 -6.92 -10.61
C PHE A 7 -10.46 -5.60 -10.57
N ASP A 8 -10.65 -4.92 -11.70
CA ASP A 8 -11.36 -3.62 -11.82
C ASP A 8 -10.89 -2.61 -10.76
N VAL A 9 -9.57 -2.44 -10.66
CA VAL A 9 -8.97 -1.61 -9.60
C VAL A 9 -9.34 -0.14 -9.81
N SER A 10 -10.20 0.38 -8.93
CA SER A 10 -10.74 1.74 -9.02
C SER A 10 -9.88 2.81 -8.32
N TYR A 11 -8.70 2.45 -7.83
CA TYR A 11 -7.80 3.34 -7.09
C TYR A 11 -6.44 3.50 -7.79
N PRO A 12 -5.75 4.63 -7.59
CA PRO A 12 -4.43 4.84 -8.18
C PRO A 12 -3.45 3.74 -7.76
N SER A 13 -2.83 3.11 -8.75
CA SER A 13 -1.81 2.08 -8.57
C SER A 13 -0.58 2.45 -9.40
N THR A 14 0.60 2.36 -8.81
CA THR A 14 1.88 2.69 -9.47
C THR A 14 2.82 1.48 -9.44
N VAL A 15 3.80 1.47 -10.34
CA VAL A 15 4.82 0.41 -10.38
C VAL A 15 6.14 0.98 -9.84
N ASP A 16 6.59 0.47 -8.71
CA ASP A 16 7.93 0.73 -8.17
C ASP A 16 8.93 -0.31 -8.70
N THR A 17 9.34 -0.16 -9.95
CA THR A 17 10.27 -1.08 -10.63
C THR A 17 11.62 -1.20 -9.92
N SER A 18 12.04 -0.14 -9.24
CA SER A 18 13.32 -0.07 -8.52
C SER A 18 13.25 -0.64 -7.11
N ASN A 19 12.04 -0.89 -6.59
CA ASN A 19 11.78 -1.22 -5.19
C ASN A 19 12.30 -0.12 -4.22
N ARG A 20 12.30 1.14 -4.65
CA ARG A 20 12.82 2.27 -3.88
C ARG A 20 11.86 2.65 -2.77
N THR A 21 10.56 2.76 -3.08
CA THR A 21 9.53 3.15 -2.12
C THR A 21 9.44 2.12 -1.01
N ALA A 22 9.45 0.82 -1.33
CA ALA A 22 9.38 -0.21 -0.28
C ALA A 22 10.60 -0.15 0.67
N ARG A 23 11.80 0.16 0.15
CA ARG A 23 13.00 0.34 0.98
C ARG A 23 12.92 1.59 1.85
N GLU A 24 12.50 2.72 1.30
CA GLU A 24 12.33 3.98 2.04
C GLU A 24 11.30 3.83 3.18
N TYR A 25 10.26 3.04 2.96
CA TYR A 25 9.22 2.76 3.95
C TYR A 25 9.55 1.60 4.89
N GLY A 26 10.69 0.92 4.70
CA GLY A 26 11.10 -0.20 5.54
C GLY A 26 10.17 -1.42 5.47
N VAL A 27 9.54 -1.66 4.32
CA VAL A 27 8.62 -2.79 4.11
C VAL A 27 9.33 -4.11 4.42
N THR A 28 8.70 -4.94 5.24
CA THR A 28 9.26 -6.20 5.75
C THR A 28 8.70 -7.43 5.04
N GLY A 29 7.54 -7.30 4.42
CA GLY A 29 6.87 -8.33 3.63
C GLY A 29 5.74 -7.75 2.80
N VAL A 30 5.01 -8.60 2.08
CA VAL A 30 3.82 -8.19 1.32
C VAL A 30 2.64 -9.11 1.66
N PRO A 31 1.41 -8.57 1.80
CA PRO A 31 1.06 -7.15 1.73
C PRO A 31 1.34 -6.39 3.04
N GLU A 32 1.53 -5.07 2.93
CA GLU A 32 1.57 -4.12 4.05
C GLU A 32 0.80 -2.85 3.69
N THR A 33 0.14 -2.21 4.67
CA THR A 33 -0.65 -0.97 4.45
C THR A 33 -0.22 0.13 5.40
N PHE A 34 0.09 1.31 4.87
CA PHE A 34 0.44 2.52 5.63
C PHE A 34 -0.69 3.55 5.49
N VAL A 35 -1.22 4.04 6.62
CA VAL A 35 -2.23 5.10 6.65
C VAL A 35 -1.55 6.39 7.08
N VAL A 36 -1.55 7.38 6.19
CA VAL A 36 -0.95 8.70 6.43
C VAL A 36 -2.06 9.71 6.71
N GLY A 37 -1.91 10.46 7.81
CA GLY A 37 -2.83 11.51 8.23
C GLY A 37 -2.79 12.73 7.31
N ARG A 38 -3.76 13.65 7.48
CA ARG A 38 -3.81 14.92 6.71
C ARG A 38 -2.63 15.85 6.98
N ASP A 39 -1.97 15.65 8.12
CA ASP A 39 -0.74 16.33 8.54
C ASP A 39 0.53 15.72 7.90
N GLY A 40 0.39 14.67 7.10
CA GLY A 40 1.51 13.98 6.46
C GLY A 40 2.23 13.00 7.38
N LEU A 41 1.72 12.74 8.58
CA LEU A 41 2.33 11.81 9.53
C LEU A 41 1.74 10.40 9.41
N LEU A 42 2.55 9.38 9.72
CA LEU A 42 2.07 7.99 9.76
C LEU A 42 1.11 7.81 10.94
N ALA A 43 -0.15 7.53 10.64
CA ALA A 43 -1.19 7.29 11.64
C ALA A 43 -1.30 5.81 12.02
N ARG A 44 -1.18 4.90 11.03
CA ARG A 44 -1.28 3.44 11.23
C ARG A 44 -0.38 2.70 10.24
N HIS A 45 0.13 1.55 10.65
CA HIS A 45 0.80 0.58 9.78
C HIS A 45 0.24 -0.81 10.07
N PHE A 46 -0.13 -1.53 9.03
CA PHE A 46 -0.68 -2.88 9.10
C PHE A 46 0.25 -3.83 8.38
N LEU A 47 0.70 -4.86 9.10
CA LEU A 47 1.43 -5.98 8.54
C LEU A 47 0.44 -7.06 8.08
N GLY A 48 0.54 -7.47 6.82
CA GLY A 48 -0.36 -8.45 6.22
C GLY A 48 -1.68 -7.86 5.70
N PRO A 49 -2.63 -8.74 5.32
CA PRO A 49 -3.91 -8.32 4.75
C PRO A 49 -4.75 -7.52 5.75
N VAL A 50 -5.45 -6.51 5.25
CA VAL A 50 -6.40 -5.71 6.02
C VAL A 50 -7.85 -6.05 5.66
N THR A 51 -8.72 -5.90 6.63
CA THR A 51 -10.19 -5.98 6.47
C THR A 51 -10.78 -4.58 6.39
N ARG A 52 -11.99 -4.49 5.85
CA ARG A 52 -12.71 -3.20 5.75
C ARG A 52 -12.95 -2.55 7.11
N ALA A 53 -13.08 -3.32 8.18
CA ALA A 53 -13.32 -2.77 9.52
C ALA A 53 -12.06 -2.13 10.16
N GLN A 54 -10.87 -2.39 9.60
CA GLN A 54 -9.61 -1.85 10.10
C GLN A 54 -9.25 -0.48 9.50
N LEU A 55 -9.87 -0.11 8.38
CA LEU A 55 -9.71 1.15 7.65
C LEU A 55 -10.89 2.08 7.90
#